data_AF-A0A925B2J7-F1
#
_entry.id   AF-A0A925B2J7-F1
#
_cell.length_a   1.000
_cell.length_b   1.000
_cell.length_c   1.000
_cell.angle_alpha   90.00
_cell.angle_beta   90.00
_cell.angle_gamma   90.00
#
_symmetry.space_group_name_H-M   'P 1'
#
loop_
_entity.id
_entity.type
_entity.pdbx_description
1 polymer ?
#
loop_
_entity_poly.entity_id
_entity_poly.type
_entity_poly.pdbx_seq_one_letter_code
_entity_poly.pdbx_strand_id
1 'polypeptide(L)'
;KTKQLEINPNIKFNWTVSRGEIIGGQGTPRIKVQTPDDNETITAMVLISGYSTDISLSVTNQTRCSPSVMLVDEFQYKSPNKGYVKARFQAFAVELSNNPVAQGYVFIRPKTAKDNLNIQKIILNYAKTIGFDSSRIIIVNGAKNTENLIKFYVVPPGATIPSE
;
A
#
# COMPACT_ATOMS: atom_id res chain seq x y z
N LYS A 1 -21.22 -24.74 39.92
CA LYS A 1 -20.65 -25.94 39.28
C LYS A 1 -20.12 -25.51 37.91
N THR A 2 -18.88 -25.04 37.84
CA THR A 2 -18.30 -24.51 36.60
C THR A 2 -17.75 -25.68 35.80
N LYS A 3 -18.41 -26.01 34.69
CA LYS A 3 -18.00 -27.08 33.78
C LYS A 3 -16.81 -26.55 32.97
N GLN A 4 -15.59 -26.90 33.36
CA GLN A 4 -14.44 -26.73 32.46
C GLN A 4 -14.64 -27.69 31.30
N LEU A 5 -14.60 -27.16 30.07
CA LEU A 5 -14.61 -27.97 28.86
C LEU A 5 -13.28 -28.73 28.81
N GLU A 6 -13.32 -30.02 29.14
CA GLU A 6 -12.22 -30.94 28.85
C GLU A 6 -12.02 -30.98 27.33
N ILE A 7 -10.89 -30.45 26.89
CA ILE A 7 -10.45 -30.57 25.50
C ILE A 7 -10.11 -32.05 25.32
N ASN A 8 -10.94 -32.78 24.55
CA ASN A 8 -10.66 -34.19 24.27
C ASN A 8 -9.27 -34.27 23.59
N PRO A 9 -8.29 -34.99 24.18
CA PRO A 9 -6.91 -35.03 23.67
C PRO A 9 -6.79 -35.69 22.30
N ASN A 10 -7.86 -36.31 21.79
CA ASN A 10 -7.91 -36.93 20.47
C ASN A 10 -8.42 -35.99 19.36
N ILE A 11 -8.73 -34.72 19.65
CA ILE A 11 -9.15 -33.76 18.62
C ILE A 11 -7.95 -33.40 17.75
N LYS A 12 -8.08 -33.63 16.44
CA LYS A 12 -7.09 -33.27 15.43
C LYS A 12 -7.66 -32.21 14.51
N PHE A 13 -6.88 -31.17 14.24
CA PHE A 13 -7.22 -30.12 13.27
C PHE A 13 -6.33 -30.27 12.04
N ASN A 14 -6.95 -30.43 10.87
CA ASN A 14 -6.24 -30.43 9.60
C ASN A 14 -6.71 -29.26 8.75
N TRP A 15 -5.83 -28.27 8.59
CA TRP A 15 -6.12 -27.06 7.84
C TRP A 15 -5.67 -27.16 6.40
N THR A 16 -6.48 -26.62 5.51
CA THR A 16 -6.17 -26.36 4.09
C THR A 16 -6.59 -24.94 3.74
N VAL A 17 -5.91 -24.34 2.77
CA VAL A 17 -6.19 -22.98 2.29
C VAL A 17 -6.35 -23.01 0.78
N SER A 18 -7.27 -22.20 0.24
CA SER A 18 -7.50 -22.12 -1.21
C SER A 18 -6.33 -21.47 -1.95
N ARG A 19 -5.59 -20.57 -1.29
CA ARG A 19 -4.42 -19.84 -1.79
C ARG A 19 -3.50 -19.45 -0.62
N GLY A 20 -2.24 -19.15 -0.93
CA GLY A 20 -1.22 -18.83 0.07
C GLY A 20 -0.62 -20.07 0.74
N GLU A 21 0.18 -19.85 1.76
CA GLU A 21 0.91 -20.90 2.48
C GLU A 21 0.62 -20.84 3.98
N ILE A 22 0.33 -21.99 4.59
CA ILE A 22 0.18 -22.07 6.05
C ILE A 22 1.58 -22.07 6.67
N ILE A 23 1.97 -20.96 7.27
CA ILE A 23 3.29 -20.77 7.90
C ILE A 23 3.32 -21.14 9.38
N GLY A 24 2.17 -21.52 9.97
CA GLY A 24 2.13 -22.01 11.34
C GLY A 24 0.74 -22.33 11.86
N GLY A 25 0.69 -23.07 12.98
CA GLY A 25 -0.55 -23.39 13.68
C GLY A 25 -1.33 -24.60 13.13
N GLN A 26 -0.73 -25.36 12.20
CA GLN A 26 -1.29 -26.65 11.78
C GLN A 26 -1.48 -27.58 12.99
N GLY A 27 -2.57 -28.36 13.01
CA GLY A 27 -2.90 -29.19 14.17
C GLY A 27 -3.55 -28.45 15.34
N THR A 28 -3.75 -27.13 15.24
CA THR A 28 -4.35 -26.32 16.31
C THR A 28 -5.64 -25.62 15.87
N PRO A 29 -6.45 -25.04 16.78
CA PRO A 29 -7.64 -24.27 16.41
C PRO A 29 -7.35 -22.95 15.67
N ARG A 30 -6.08 -22.57 15.45
CA ARG A 30 -5.68 -21.28 14.86
C ARG A 30 -4.49 -21.47 13.92
N ILE A 31 -4.59 -20.97 12.70
CA ILE A 31 -3.47 -20.96 11.74
C ILE A 31 -2.95 -19.55 11.46
N LYS A 32 -1.70 -19.48 11.00
CA LYS A 32 -1.12 -18.31 10.34
C LYS A 32 -0.93 -18.64 8.87
N VAL A 33 -1.41 -17.78 7.99
CA VAL A 33 -1.32 -17.95 6.55
C VAL A 33 -0.56 -16.77 5.98
N GLN A 34 0.46 -17.06 5.18
CA GLN A 34 1.11 -16.07 4.32
C GLN A 34 0.32 -15.99 3.02
N THR A 35 -0.14 -14.81 2.68
CA THR A 35 -0.98 -14.54 1.52
C THR A 35 -0.14 -13.90 0.42
N PRO A 36 -0.39 -14.18 -0.87
CA PRO A 36 0.17 -13.38 -1.95
C PRO A 36 -0.32 -11.93 -1.89
N ASP A 37 0.39 -10.99 -2.50
CA ASP A 37 0.00 -9.57 -2.58
C ASP A 37 -1.14 -9.32 -3.60
N ASP A 38 -2.06 -10.28 -3.77
CA ASP A 38 -3.23 -10.16 -4.62
C ASP A 38 -4.49 -9.84 -3.79
N ASN A 39 -5.44 -9.10 -4.38
CA ASN A 39 -6.70 -8.74 -3.72
C ASN A 39 -7.75 -9.86 -3.81
N GLU A 40 -7.30 -11.11 -3.84
CA GLU A 40 -8.17 -12.28 -4.01
C GLU A 40 -8.72 -12.79 -2.67
N THR A 41 -9.87 -13.47 -2.75
CA THR A 41 -10.52 -14.04 -1.55
C THR A 41 -9.81 -15.34 -1.16
N ILE A 42 -9.47 -15.48 0.13
CA ILE A 42 -8.82 -16.67 0.68
C ILE A 42 -9.83 -17.42 1.56
N THR A 43 -9.98 -18.71 1.29
CA THR A 43 -10.82 -19.60 2.09
C THR A 43 -9.93 -20.58 2.83
N ALA A 44 -10.09 -20.65 4.15
CA ALA A 44 -9.46 -21.65 4.98
C ALA A 44 -10.50 -22.71 5.36
N MET A 45 -10.15 -23.97 5.18
CA MET A 45 -11.00 -25.12 5.54
C MET A 45 -10.29 -25.93 6.61
N VAL A 46 -11.03 -26.30 7.66
CA VAL A 46 -10.52 -27.16 8.72
C VAL A 46 -11.36 -28.42 8.80
N LEU A 47 -10.67 -29.55 8.71
CA LEU A 47 -11.22 -30.85 9.07
C LEU A 47 -10.90 -31.14 10.53
N ILE A 48 -11.93 -31.33 11.33
CA ILE A 48 -11.83 -31.67 12.75
C ILE A 48 -12.18 -33.15 12.91
N SER A 49 -11.20 -33.94 13.32
CA SER A 49 -11.34 -35.38 13.58
C SER A 49 -11.20 -35.69 15.07
N GLY A 50 -11.75 -36.82 15.52
CA GLY A 50 -11.72 -37.24 16.94
C GLY A 50 -13.07 -37.19 17.67
N TYR A 51 -14.15 -36.89 16.94
CA TYR A 51 -15.54 -37.10 17.36
C TYR A 51 -16.09 -38.40 16.73
N SER A 52 -17.29 -38.84 17.13
CA SER A 52 -17.97 -40.01 16.52
C SER A 52 -18.26 -39.84 15.02
N THR A 53 -18.11 -38.62 14.51
CA THR A 53 -18.25 -38.26 13.09
C THR A 53 -17.27 -37.13 12.81
N ASP A 54 -16.56 -37.19 11.68
CA ASP A 54 -15.69 -36.10 11.26
C ASP A 54 -16.51 -34.86 10.89
N ILE A 55 -16.06 -33.69 11.33
CA ILE A 55 -16.72 -32.41 11.08
C ILE A 55 -15.81 -31.57 10.18
N SER A 56 -16.34 -31.10 9.05
CA SER A 56 -15.65 -30.13 8.19
C SER A 56 -16.27 -28.75 8.37
N LEU A 57 -15.45 -27.75 8.69
CA LEU A 57 -15.84 -26.35 8.79
C LEU A 57 -15.05 -25.52 7.78
N SER A 58 -15.73 -24.59 7.10
CA SER A 58 -15.11 -23.62 6.20
C SER A 58 -15.27 -22.21 6.76
N VAL A 59 -14.17 -21.45 6.78
CA VAL A 59 -14.19 -20.01 7.05
C VAL A 59 -13.60 -19.28 5.86
N THR A 60 -14.37 -18.34 5.32
CA THR A 60 -13.93 -17.47 4.23
C THR A 60 -13.61 -16.10 4.80
N ASN A 61 -12.38 -15.62 4.56
CA ASN A 61 -11.98 -14.26 4.88
C ASN A 61 -11.53 -13.56 3.61
N GLN A 62 -12.16 -12.43 3.29
CA GLN A 62 -11.60 -11.51 2.31
C GLN A 62 -10.40 -10.82 2.94
N THR A 63 -9.21 -11.32 2.64
CA THR A 63 -7.97 -10.66 3.02
C THR A 63 -7.71 -9.66 1.92
N ARG A 64 -8.03 -8.38 2.15
CA ARG A 64 -7.65 -7.33 1.19
C ARG A 64 -6.18 -7.06 1.43
N CYS A 65 -5.33 -7.33 0.44
CA CYS A 65 -3.97 -6.83 0.45
C CYS A 65 -4.05 -5.31 0.46
N SER A 66 -3.65 -4.70 1.57
CA SER A 66 -3.61 -3.25 1.68
C SER A 66 -2.66 -2.74 0.60
N PRO A 67 -3.15 -2.00 -0.39
CA PRO A 67 -2.31 -1.59 -1.50
C PRO A 67 -1.22 -0.66 -0.96
N SER A 68 0.02 -0.90 -1.37
CA SER A 68 1.20 -0.23 -0.79
C SER A 68 1.56 1.04 -1.56
N VAL A 69 1.99 2.07 -0.84
CA VAL A 69 2.46 3.33 -1.42
C VAL A 69 3.88 3.18 -1.95
N MET A 70 4.16 3.75 -3.12
CA MET A 70 5.49 3.77 -3.72
C MET A 70 6.09 5.19 -3.64
N LEU A 71 7.25 5.33 -2.99
CA LEU A 71 8.11 6.51 -3.13
C LEU A 71 8.90 6.37 -4.43
N VAL A 72 8.60 7.23 -5.41
CA VAL A 72 9.28 7.23 -6.71
C VAL A 72 10.61 7.97 -6.63
N ASP A 73 10.62 9.10 -5.92
CA ASP A 73 11.80 9.95 -5.85
C ASP A 73 11.75 10.90 -4.64
N GLU A 74 12.93 11.23 -4.12
CA GLU A 74 13.14 12.23 -3.08
C GLU A 74 14.40 13.04 -3.39
N PHE A 75 14.29 14.37 -3.46
CA PHE A 75 15.42 15.21 -3.83
C PHE A 75 15.32 16.63 -3.31
N GLN A 76 16.49 17.25 -3.13
CA GLN A 76 16.60 18.66 -2.82
C GLN A 76 16.59 19.52 -4.09
N TYR A 77 15.96 20.68 -4.01
CA TYR A 77 15.89 21.64 -5.11
C TYR A 77 16.47 23.01 -4.70
N LYS A 78 17.46 23.46 -5.47
CA LYS A 78 18.03 24.81 -5.38
C LYS A 78 17.64 25.61 -6.62
N SER A 79 16.87 26.67 -6.39
CA SER A 79 16.57 27.66 -7.43
C SER A 79 17.87 28.25 -7.99
N PRO A 80 17.99 28.51 -9.31
CA PRO A 80 16.92 28.51 -10.32
C PRO A 80 16.88 27.29 -11.24
N ASN A 81 17.48 26.14 -10.90
CA ASN A 81 17.63 25.01 -11.83
C ASN A 81 16.32 24.22 -12.08
N LYS A 82 15.42 24.78 -12.88
CA LYS A 82 14.10 24.18 -13.20
C LYS A 82 14.21 22.88 -14.00
N GLY A 83 15.29 22.68 -14.76
CA GLY A 83 15.46 21.49 -15.62
C GLY A 83 15.48 20.19 -14.81
N TYR A 84 16.07 20.24 -13.62
CA TYR A 84 16.15 19.09 -12.73
C TYR A 84 14.77 18.62 -12.23
N VAL A 85 13.93 19.57 -11.80
CA VAL A 85 12.55 19.28 -11.36
C VAL A 85 11.73 18.71 -12.52
N LYS A 86 11.89 19.26 -13.73
CA LYS A 86 11.19 18.77 -14.93
C LYS A 86 11.57 17.33 -15.26
N ALA A 87 12.86 17.02 -15.34
CA ALA A 87 13.33 15.68 -15.68
C ALA A 87 12.83 14.63 -14.67
N ARG A 88 12.90 14.93 -13.37
CA ARG A 88 12.39 14.04 -12.32
C ARG A 88 10.87 13.91 -12.36
N PHE A 89 10.15 14.99 -12.63
CA PHE A 89 8.71 14.93 -12.85
C PHE A 89 8.34 14.08 -14.07
N GLN A 90 9.11 14.12 -15.16
CA GLN A 90 8.88 13.28 -16.33
C GLN A 90 9.00 11.79 -15.97
N ALA A 91 10.03 11.40 -15.21
CA ALA A 91 10.18 10.02 -14.74
C ALA A 91 9.00 9.61 -13.83
N PHE A 92 8.57 10.49 -12.94
CA PHE A 92 7.39 10.28 -12.11
C PHE A 92 6.09 10.13 -12.93
N ALA A 93 5.90 10.94 -13.97
CA ALA A 93 4.74 10.86 -14.84
C ALA A 93 4.69 9.54 -15.63
N VAL A 94 5.85 8.98 -16.00
CA VAL A 94 5.94 7.64 -16.60
C VAL A 94 5.47 6.57 -15.61
N GLU A 95 5.99 6.59 -14.38
CA GLU A 95 5.59 5.63 -13.34
C GLU A 95 4.09 5.71 -13.03
N LEU A 96 3.56 6.93 -12.92
CA LEU A 96 2.14 7.15 -12.70
C LEU A 96 1.28 6.71 -13.90
N SER A 97 1.81 6.76 -15.12
CA SER A 97 1.12 6.26 -16.32
C SER A 97 1.05 4.73 -16.36
N ASN A 98 2.09 4.04 -15.85
CA ASN A 98 2.06 2.59 -15.66
C ASN A 98 1.05 2.14 -14.60
N ASN A 99 0.62 3.05 -13.73
CA ASN A 99 -0.34 2.82 -12.65
C ASN A 99 -1.60 3.68 -12.85
N PRO A 100 -2.48 3.36 -13.84
CA PRO A 100 -3.54 4.27 -14.31
C PRO A 100 -4.62 4.58 -13.26
N VAL A 101 -4.84 3.67 -12.31
CA VAL A 101 -5.82 3.86 -11.23
C VAL A 101 -5.23 4.56 -10.00
N ALA A 102 -3.92 4.77 -9.96
CA ALA A 102 -3.25 5.42 -8.83
C ALA A 102 -3.30 6.94 -8.92
N GLN A 103 -3.24 7.60 -7.76
CA GLN A 103 -3.09 9.04 -7.63
C GLN A 103 -1.61 9.38 -7.38
N GLY A 104 -1.10 10.38 -8.08
CA GLY A 104 0.20 10.94 -7.82
C GLY A 104 0.17 11.95 -6.68
N TYR A 105 1.13 11.91 -5.77
CA TYR A 105 1.31 12.93 -4.74
C TYR A 105 2.67 13.59 -4.89
N VAL A 106 2.68 14.91 -4.85
CA VAL A 106 3.89 15.73 -4.84
C VAL A 106 3.98 16.47 -3.53
N PHE A 107 4.86 16.03 -2.64
CA PHE A 107 5.12 16.71 -1.37
C PHE A 107 6.21 17.74 -1.57
N ILE A 108 5.93 18.97 -1.16
CA ILE A 108 6.87 20.09 -1.20
C ILE A 108 7.07 20.58 0.22
N ARG A 109 8.29 20.44 0.74
CA ARG A 109 8.73 21.10 1.97
C ARG A 109 9.63 22.26 1.60
N PRO A 110 9.10 23.49 1.53
CA PRO A 110 9.81 24.60 0.93
C PRO A 110 10.74 25.29 1.93
N LYS A 111 11.81 25.92 1.41
CA LYS A 111 12.61 26.89 2.16
C LYS A 111 11.83 28.19 2.38
N THR A 112 11.14 28.66 1.34
CA THR A 112 10.32 29.89 1.39
C THR A 112 8.96 29.69 0.72
N ALA A 113 7.95 30.48 1.10
CA ALA A 113 6.64 30.44 0.45
C ALA A 113 6.73 30.73 -1.06
N LYS A 114 7.69 31.59 -1.47
CA LYS A 114 7.98 31.88 -2.87
C LYS A 114 8.50 30.66 -3.61
N ASP A 115 9.39 29.88 -3.00
CA ASP A 115 9.90 28.64 -3.58
C ASP A 115 8.78 27.64 -3.77
N ASN A 116 7.87 27.52 -2.79
CA ASN A 116 6.70 26.65 -2.89
C ASN A 116 5.88 26.95 -4.16
N LEU A 117 5.48 28.22 -4.34
CA LEU A 117 4.71 28.65 -5.50
C LEU A 117 5.48 28.45 -6.82
N ASN A 118 6.79 28.64 -6.80
CA ASN A 118 7.62 28.44 -7.99
C ASN A 118 7.71 26.97 -8.38
N ILE A 119 7.91 26.06 -7.42
CA ILE A 119 7.97 24.61 -7.64
C ILE A 119 6.64 24.11 -8.19
N GLN A 120 5.52 24.52 -7.59
CA GLN A 120 4.18 24.18 -8.09
C GLN A 120 3.97 24.62 -9.53
N LYS A 121 4.34 25.87 -9.86
CA LYS A 121 4.26 26.38 -11.24
C LYS A 121 5.12 25.59 -12.20
N ILE A 122 6.34 25.18 -11.80
CA ILE A 122 7.22 24.38 -12.64
C ILE A 122 6.56 23.05 -12.97
N ILE A 123 6.00 22.36 -11.97
CA ILE A 123 5.35 21.06 -12.14
C ILE A 123 4.10 21.18 -13.03
N LEU A 124 3.17 22.08 -12.69
CA LEU A 124 1.90 22.21 -13.40
C LEU A 124 2.09 22.68 -14.85
N ASN A 125 2.98 23.65 -15.09
CA ASN A 125 3.27 24.10 -16.46
C ASN A 125 3.96 23.00 -17.27
N TYR A 126 4.84 22.23 -16.65
CA TYR A 126 5.53 21.16 -17.34
C TYR A 126 4.62 19.97 -17.62
N ALA A 127 3.74 19.59 -16.70
CA ALA A 127 2.67 18.62 -16.93
C ALA A 127 1.84 18.99 -18.18
N LYS A 128 1.39 20.25 -18.26
CA LYS A 128 0.71 20.78 -19.45
C LYS A 128 1.58 20.70 -20.71
N THR A 129 2.88 20.99 -20.60
CA THR A 129 3.83 20.95 -21.73
C THR A 129 3.96 19.55 -22.32
N ILE A 130 3.99 18.52 -21.47
CA ILE A 130 4.11 17.12 -21.89
C ILE A 130 2.76 16.43 -22.12
N GLY A 131 1.65 17.18 -22.08
CA GLY A 131 0.30 16.63 -22.24
C GLY A 131 -0.17 15.70 -21.12
N PHE A 132 0.47 15.76 -19.95
CA PHE A 132 0.10 14.95 -18.79
C PHE A 132 -1.11 15.55 -18.08
N ASP A 133 -2.10 14.71 -17.75
CA ASP A 133 -3.29 15.14 -17.01
C ASP A 133 -2.94 15.51 -15.57
N SER A 134 -2.93 16.81 -15.28
CA SER A 134 -2.64 17.33 -13.94
C SER A 134 -3.68 16.95 -12.89
N SER A 135 -4.88 16.47 -13.27
CA SER A 135 -5.86 15.96 -12.30
C SER A 135 -5.35 14.73 -11.55
N ARG A 136 -4.42 13.99 -12.16
CA ARG A 136 -3.76 12.80 -11.58
C ARG A 136 -2.69 13.11 -10.55
N ILE A 137 -2.44 14.38 -10.24
CA ILE A 137 -1.49 14.78 -9.20
C ILE A 137 -2.15 15.65 -8.13
N ILE A 138 -1.83 15.38 -6.88
CA ILE A 138 -2.16 16.22 -5.72
C ILE A 138 -0.87 16.80 -5.18
N ILE A 139 -0.81 18.12 -5.05
CA ILE A 139 0.34 18.81 -4.45
C ILE A 139 0.04 19.01 -2.97
N VAL A 140 0.92 18.52 -2.11
CA VAL A 140 0.85 18.69 -0.66
C VAL A 140 1.98 19.59 -0.20
N ASN A 141 1.63 20.67 0.51
CA ASN A 141 2.61 21.59 1.07
C ASN A 141 2.92 21.16 2.50
N GLY A 142 4.12 20.65 2.72
CA GLY A 142 4.62 20.33 4.05
C GLY A 142 5.20 21.54 4.78
N ALA A 143 5.61 21.32 6.02
CA ALA A 143 6.26 22.35 6.84
C ALA A 143 7.54 22.87 6.17
N LYS A 144 7.94 24.10 6.54
CA LYS A 144 9.19 24.70 6.07
C LYS A 144 10.37 23.77 6.37
N ASN A 145 11.35 23.79 5.48
CA ASN A 145 12.59 23.04 5.63
C ASN A 145 13.80 23.97 5.38
N THR A 146 14.99 23.55 5.80
CA THR A 146 16.22 24.32 5.60
C THR A 146 16.54 24.50 4.11
N GLU A 147 16.21 23.49 3.30
CA GLU A 147 16.25 23.50 1.84
C GLU A 147 14.92 23.02 1.24
N ASN A 148 14.64 23.34 -0.03
CA ASN A 148 13.45 22.79 -0.67
C ASN A 148 13.63 21.28 -0.85
N LEU A 149 12.78 20.49 -0.21
CA LEU A 149 12.72 19.03 -0.36
C LEU A 149 11.44 18.68 -1.11
N ILE A 150 11.57 17.86 -2.14
CA ILE A 150 10.45 17.42 -2.97
C ILE A 150 10.43 15.89 -2.95
N LYS A 151 9.25 15.32 -2.74
CA LYS A 151 9.01 13.86 -2.84
C LYS A 151 7.88 13.57 -3.80
N PHE A 152 8.03 12.50 -4.57
CA PHE A 152 7.01 12.00 -5.47
C PHE A 152 6.54 10.62 -5.01
N TYR A 153 5.23 10.47 -4.81
CA TYR A 153 4.61 9.20 -4.45
C TYR A 153 3.57 8.80 -5.48
N VAL A 154 3.48 7.49 -5.72
CA VAL A 154 2.34 6.85 -6.38
C VAL A 154 1.51 6.15 -5.30
N VAL A 155 0.26 6.56 -5.17
CA VAL A 155 -0.65 6.09 -4.13
C VAL A 155 -1.81 5.36 -4.80
N PRO A 156 -1.86 4.02 -4.76
CA PRO A 156 -2.97 3.25 -5.30
C PRO A 156 -4.26 3.44 -4.48
N PRO A 157 -5.45 3.19 -5.07
CA PRO A 157 -6.72 3.33 -4.37
C PRO A 157 -6.79 2.45 -3.11
N GLY A 158 -7.17 3.02 -1.97
CA GLY A 158 -7.26 2.30 -0.70
C GLY A 158 -5.97 2.24 0.11
N ALA A 159 -4.86 2.77 -0.42
CA ALA A 159 -3.62 2.91 0.34
C ALA A 159 -3.71 4.08 1.32
N THR A 160 -3.01 3.97 2.44
CA THR A 160 -2.87 5.09 3.38
C THR A 160 -1.97 6.15 2.77
N ILE A 161 -2.49 7.37 2.62
CA ILE A 161 -1.73 8.52 2.10
C ILE A 161 -0.58 8.85 3.08
N PRO A 162 0.66 9.06 2.61
CA PRO A 162 1.77 9.47 3.47
C PRO A 162 1.47 10.78 4.22
N SER A 163 1.87 10.84 5.49
CA SER A 163 1.89 12.08 6.28
C SER A 163 3.34 12.56 6.42
N GLU A 164 3.63 13.78 5.98
CA GLU A 164 4.95 14.43 6.04
C GLU A 164 4.88 15.79 6.75
#